data_AF-A0A194UP76-F1
#
_entry.id   AF-A0A194UP76-F1
#
_cell.length_a   1.000
_cell.length_b   1.000
_cell.length_c   1.000
_cell.angle_alpha   90.00
_cell.angle_beta   90.00
_cell.angle_gamma   90.00
#
_symmetry.space_group_name_H-M   'P 1'
#
loop_
_entity.id
_entity.type
_entity.pdbx_description
1 polymer ?
#
loop_
_entity_poly.entity_id
_entity_poly.type
_entity_poly.pdbx_seq_one_letter_code
_entity_poly.pdbx_strand_id
1 'polypeptide(L)'
;MRSTALQAILALAVPGIQAAILDYTTSEAGNPFVDGWYADPDTEIYDGLYWVYPTSSYDYEQQTYLDAFSSPDLINWTKHPNILTNANVTWANGAVWAPAAISRNGKYYIYFGANDIQEGDNTTIGGIGVAVADNPAGPYVDAIGAPLIGAYHNGAQPIDQDVFLDDDGRAYIYYGGHSHANVALLNEDMISIGTFPDGTQYKEITPTNYVEGAQMVKRNGIYYMMWSEGGWTGPDYAVSYAMSDSPLGPFNRKAKILQQDPAVATGSGHNGVFNVPGTDIWYIVYHRRPLGDDDGNHRQLAYDRMYFEEDGSIANVTMLVKDNFADGNTIGWTAYGGDWSVLDGQLKGAASSGGKTFLDTNFTSLVYDADVTITGGDSDGHAGVVFRASTLGKGTDEYNGYYAGIKLSGEVLLGRANGSWTELKSTQMDVSANTHYHIRVKAVGSDISIFVDNMDAAKITVTDDTYSEGQDGVRVYAAEALFDNISVATP
;
A
#
# COMPACT_ATOMS: atom_id res chain seq x y z
N MET A 1 -4.74 68.34 -31.29
CA MET A 1 -4.77 66.96 -31.85
C MET A 1 -3.39 66.34 -31.64
N ARG A 2 -3.22 65.50 -30.62
CA ARG A 2 -2.07 64.59 -30.50
C ARG A 2 -2.63 63.25 -30.06
N SER A 3 -2.60 62.28 -30.97
CA SER A 3 -3.08 60.93 -30.78
C SER A 3 -1.94 60.03 -30.30
N THR A 4 -2.25 59.25 -29.26
CA THR A 4 -1.92 57.82 -29.03
C THR A 4 -0.55 57.25 -29.42
N ALA A 5 0.08 56.56 -28.45
CA ALA A 5 0.27 55.11 -28.53
C ALA A 5 0.54 54.54 -27.12
N LEU A 6 -0.39 53.76 -26.60
CA LEU A 6 -0.22 52.90 -25.41
C LEU A 6 0.32 51.56 -25.94
N GLN A 7 1.53 51.16 -25.54
CA GLN A 7 2.05 49.82 -25.86
C GLN A 7 1.41 48.80 -24.92
N ALA A 8 0.62 47.88 -25.49
CA ALA A 8 0.15 46.70 -24.80
C ALA A 8 1.31 45.69 -24.74
N ILE A 9 1.70 45.30 -23.52
CA ILE A 9 2.60 44.17 -23.27
C ILE A 9 1.73 42.91 -23.38
N LEU A 10 1.97 42.12 -24.42
CA LEU A 10 1.37 40.80 -24.60
C LEU A 10 2.15 39.82 -23.71
N ALA A 11 1.57 39.40 -22.58
CA ALA A 11 2.11 38.30 -21.79
C ALA A 11 1.89 36.99 -22.58
N LEU A 12 2.98 36.41 -23.08
CA LEU A 12 2.97 35.07 -23.65
C LEU A 12 2.74 34.08 -22.50
N ALA A 13 1.57 33.46 -22.46
CA ALA A 13 1.31 32.31 -21.60
C ALA A 13 2.22 31.17 -22.07
N VAL A 14 3.15 30.75 -21.22
CA VAL A 14 3.89 29.51 -21.40
C VAL A 14 2.87 28.38 -21.23
N PRO A 15 2.74 27.42 -22.17
CA PRO A 15 1.90 26.26 -21.97
C PRO A 15 2.40 25.52 -20.73
N GLY A 16 1.57 25.44 -19.68
CA GLY A 16 1.88 24.63 -18.53
C GLY A 16 2.00 23.18 -18.98
N ILE A 17 3.12 22.52 -18.63
CA ILE A 17 3.22 21.07 -18.72
C ILE A 17 2.18 20.55 -17.72
N GLN A 18 1.05 20.05 -18.22
CA GLN A 18 0.11 19.30 -17.41
C GLN A 18 0.87 18.06 -16.91
N ALA A 19 1.05 17.92 -15.61
CA ALA A 19 1.58 16.69 -15.04
C ALA A 19 0.71 15.51 -15.53
N ALA A 20 1.34 14.38 -15.86
CA ALA A 20 0.62 13.18 -16.26
C ALA A 20 -0.34 12.79 -15.13
N ILE A 21 -1.59 12.46 -15.49
CA ILE A 21 -2.56 11.95 -14.53
C ILE A 21 -2.08 10.55 -14.13
N LEU A 22 -1.80 10.35 -12.84
CA LEU A 22 -1.46 9.03 -12.30
C LEU A 22 -2.73 8.20 -12.22
N ASP A 23 -2.75 7.05 -12.90
CA ASP A 23 -3.88 6.12 -12.95
C ASP A 23 -3.39 4.66 -12.92
N TYR A 24 -2.61 4.35 -11.90
CA TYR A 24 -2.17 3.00 -11.59
C TYR A 24 -3.26 2.17 -10.94
N THR A 25 -3.20 0.84 -11.10
CA THR A 25 -4.14 -0.07 -10.43
C THR A 25 -3.68 -0.47 -9.01
N THR A 26 -2.39 -0.31 -8.72
CA THR A 26 -1.74 -0.62 -7.44
C THR A 26 -0.37 0.06 -7.40
N SER A 27 0.49 -0.30 -6.45
CA SER A 27 1.91 0.01 -6.52
C SER A 27 2.58 -0.73 -7.67
N GLU A 28 2.80 -0.02 -8.78
CA GLU A 28 3.39 -0.63 -9.99
C GLU A 28 4.86 -1.05 -9.78
N ALA A 29 5.56 -0.45 -8.81
CA ALA A 29 6.92 -0.80 -8.43
C ALA A 29 6.98 -1.64 -7.14
N GLY A 30 5.95 -2.43 -6.86
CA GLY A 30 5.95 -3.34 -5.72
C GLY A 30 5.15 -2.83 -4.52
N ASN A 31 4.33 -3.72 -3.96
CA ASN A 31 3.92 -3.63 -2.57
C ASN A 31 4.75 -4.65 -1.75
N PRO A 32 5.24 -4.29 -0.55
CA PRO A 32 5.10 -2.98 0.07
C PRO A 32 5.95 -1.91 -0.65
N PHE A 33 5.43 -0.69 -0.73
CA PHE A 33 6.05 0.39 -1.51
C PHE A 33 7.19 1.11 -0.77
N VAL A 34 7.42 0.77 0.50
CA VAL A 34 8.54 1.21 1.34
C VAL A 34 8.99 0.08 2.26
N ASP A 35 10.26 0.11 2.66
CA ASP A 35 10.82 -0.84 3.62
C ASP A 35 10.53 -0.42 5.07
N GLY A 36 10.43 -1.40 5.97
CA GLY A 36 10.22 -1.21 7.40
C GLY A 36 8.83 -1.62 7.90
N TRP A 37 8.70 -1.66 9.22
CA TRP A 37 7.48 -2.08 9.90
C TRP A 37 6.64 -0.85 10.22
N TYR A 38 5.59 -0.66 9.45
CA TYR A 38 4.73 0.52 9.47
C TYR A 38 3.27 0.13 9.37
N ALA A 39 2.45 0.85 10.13
CA ALA A 39 1.03 0.60 10.21
C ALA A 39 0.24 1.89 10.20
N ASP A 40 -1.08 1.73 10.19
CA ASP A 40 -2.03 2.80 10.44
C ASP A 40 -1.76 4.05 9.57
N PRO A 41 -1.67 3.91 8.23
CA PRO A 41 -1.32 5.02 7.37
C PRO A 41 -2.47 6.03 7.30
N ASP A 42 -2.12 7.31 7.45
CA ASP A 42 -2.93 8.43 7.00
C ASP A 42 -2.30 9.07 5.77
N THR A 43 -3.11 9.70 4.91
CA THR A 43 -2.67 10.15 3.58
C THR A 43 -3.11 11.55 3.25
N GLU A 44 -2.18 12.33 2.70
CA GLU A 44 -2.44 13.72 2.34
C GLU A 44 -1.74 14.12 1.05
N ILE A 45 -2.19 15.22 0.45
CA ILE A 45 -1.54 15.79 -0.75
C ILE A 45 -1.09 17.22 -0.46
N TYR A 46 0.22 17.38 -0.28
CA TYR A 46 0.83 18.66 0.05
C TYR A 46 1.93 19.01 -0.95
N ASP A 47 1.93 20.27 -1.40
CA ASP A 47 2.93 20.82 -2.30
C ASP A 47 3.14 20.00 -3.60
N GLY A 48 2.07 19.36 -4.06
CA GLY A 48 2.07 18.51 -5.27
C GLY A 48 2.68 17.12 -5.06
N LEU A 49 2.92 16.70 -3.82
CA LEU A 49 3.40 15.37 -3.45
C LEU A 49 2.31 14.60 -2.72
N TYR A 50 2.32 13.29 -2.88
CA TYR A 50 1.52 12.33 -2.10
C TYR A 50 2.27 12.00 -0.82
N TRP A 51 1.65 12.19 0.33
CA TRP A 51 2.22 11.94 1.65
C TRP A 51 1.52 10.76 2.32
N VAL A 52 2.29 9.93 3.01
CA VAL A 52 1.83 8.86 3.87
C VAL A 52 2.48 9.03 5.24
N TYR A 53 1.65 9.11 6.28
CA TYR A 53 2.04 9.23 7.67
C TYR A 53 1.64 7.93 8.40
N PRO A 54 2.58 7.04 8.72
CA PRO A 54 2.27 5.81 9.46
C PRO A 54 2.73 5.83 10.93
N THR A 55 2.13 4.95 11.72
CA THR A 55 2.69 4.46 12.99
C THR A 55 3.94 3.63 12.72
N SER A 56 5.02 3.83 13.49
CA SER A 56 6.12 2.85 13.54
C SER A 56 5.64 1.58 14.24
N SER A 57 5.62 0.44 13.57
CA SER A 57 4.97 -0.78 14.08
C SER A 57 5.98 -1.70 14.77
N TYR A 58 6.20 -1.47 16.06
CA TYR A 58 7.12 -2.23 16.93
C TYR A 58 6.47 -2.57 18.27
N ASP A 59 7.19 -3.13 19.24
CA ASP A 59 6.65 -3.26 20.59
C ASP A 59 6.27 -1.89 21.17
N TYR A 60 5.22 -1.85 22.00
CA TYR A 60 4.62 -0.61 22.55
C TYR A 60 5.64 0.45 23.01
N GLU A 61 6.62 0.04 23.83
CA GLU A 61 7.65 0.94 24.39
C GLU A 61 8.64 1.49 23.34
N GLN A 62 8.67 0.92 22.14
CA GLN A 62 9.56 1.30 21.04
C GLN A 62 8.89 2.25 20.04
N GLN A 63 7.56 2.31 20.01
CA GLN A 63 6.78 3.14 19.07
C GLN A 63 6.79 4.63 19.46
N THR A 64 7.97 5.21 19.65
CA THR A 64 8.18 6.51 20.30
C THR A 64 8.32 7.68 19.32
N TYR A 65 8.11 7.42 18.03
CA TYR A 65 8.26 8.39 16.95
C TYR A 65 7.31 8.06 15.80
N LEU A 66 7.09 9.07 14.95
CA LEU A 66 6.45 8.92 13.65
C LEU A 66 7.46 9.29 12.55
N ASP A 67 7.44 8.51 11.48
CA ASP A 67 8.08 8.86 10.21
C ASP A 67 6.99 9.35 9.23
N ALA A 68 7.40 9.88 8.09
CA ALA A 68 6.52 10.10 6.94
C ALA A 68 7.20 9.69 5.65
N PHE A 69 6.40 9.51 4.60
CA PHE A 69 6.87 9.20 3.26
C PHE A 69 6.20 10.14 2.27
N SER A 70 6.97 10.67 1.31
CA SER A 70 6.43 11.50 0.24
C SER A 70 6.83 10.98 -1.13
N SER A 71 5.93 11.03 -2.10
CA SER A 71 6.22 10.66 -3.49
C SER A 71 5.66 11.68 -4.48
N PRO A 72 6.39 12.00 -5.57
CA PRO A 72 5.86 12.82 -6.65
C PRO A 72 5.03 12.00 -7.67
N ASP A 73 5.18 10.67 -7.68
CA ASP A 73 4.74 9.80 -8.77
C ASP A 73 4.15 8.46 -8.30
N LEU A 74 3.98 8.26 -6.98
CA LEU A 74 3.58 7.01 -6.32
C LEU A 74 4.57 5.84 -6.48
N ILE A 75 5.70 6.06 -7.14
CA ILE A 75 6.75 5.05 -7.39
C ILE A 75 7.96 5.33 -6.49
N ASN A 76 8.49 6.55 -6.57
CA ASN A 76 9.69 6.95 -5.88
C ASN A 76 9.32 7.60 -4.54
N TRP A 77 9.56 6.89 -3.44
CA TRP A 77 9.22 7.36 -2.10
C TRP A 77 10.44 7.90 -1.35
N THR A 78 10.30 9.10 -0.80
CA THR A 78 11.29 9.71 0.10
C THR A 78 10.84 9.55 1.54
N LYS A 79 11.65 8.89 2.37
CA LYS A 79 11.43 8.80 3.80
C LYS A 79 11.85 10.09 4.52
N HIS A 80 10.98 10.58 5.39
CA HIS A 80 11.20 11.68 6.33
C HIS A 80 11.21 11.11 7.74
N PRO A 81 12.38 10.88 8.35
CA PRO A 81 12.46 10.21 9.64
C PRO A 81 12.18 11.15 10.80
N ASN A 82 11.60 10.63 11.89
CA ASN A 82 11.38 11.33 13.16
C ASN A 82 10.66 12.67 13.00
N ILE A 83 9.60 12.71 12.19
CA ILE A 83 8.80 13.91 12.00
C ILE A 83 8.15 14.36 13.32
N LEU A 84 7.86 13.42 14.22
CA LEU A 84 7.42 13.63 15.58
C LEU A 84 8.10 12.60 16.47
N THR A 85 8.55 13.01 17.65
CA THR A 85 9.07 12.09 18.68
C THR A 85 8.46 12.43 20.03
N ASN A 86 8.48 11.49 20.98
CA ASN A 86 8.07 11.76 22.35
C ASN A 86 8.85 12.90 23.03
N ALA A 87 10.08 13.21 22.59
CA ALA A 87 10.83 14.37 23.08
C ALA A 87 10.16 15.71 22.73
N ASN A 88 9.31 15.72 21.69
CA ASN A 88 8.51 16.88 21.27
C ASN A 88 7.15 16.95 21.95
N VAL A 89 6.74 15.90 22.68
CA VAL A 89 5.44 15.74 23.33
C VAL A 89 5.65 15.21 24.74
N THR A 90 5.97 16.08 25.69
CA THR A 90 6.52 15.67 27.01
C THR A 90 5.56 14.89 27.90
N TRP A 91 4.25 14.90 27.58
CA TRP A 91 3.26 14.09 28.28
C TRP A 91 3.10 12.70 27.66
N ALA A 92 3.54 12.49 26.41
CA ALA A 92 3.57 11.17 25.78
C ALA A 92 4.80 10.38 26.28
N ASN A 93 4.53 9.23 26.89
CA ASN A 93 5.50 8.30 27.45
C ASN A 93 5.10 6.87 27.04
N GLY A 94 5.69 6.38 25.96
CA GLY A 94 5.35 5.10 25.33
C GLY A 94 5.00 5.31 23.86
N ALA A 95 3.98 4.59 23.39
CA ALA A 95 3.60 4.61 21.99
C ALA A 95 2.93 5.92 21.55
N VAL A 96 3.28 6.37 20.34
CA VAL A 96 2.53 7.32 19.52
C VAL A 96 1.91 6.56 18.35
N TRP A 97 0.59 6.61 18.26
CA TRP A 97 -0.23 5.78 17.38
C TRP A 97 -1.03 6.59 16.37
N ALA A 98 -1.44 5.89 15.31
CA ALA A 98 -2.37 6.26 14.25
C ALA A 98 -2.43 7.78 14.03
N PRO A 99 -1.53 8.32 13.19
CA PRO A 99 -1.55 9.75 12.90
C PRO A 99 -2.77 10.14 12.06
N ALA A 100 -3.18 11.41 12.17
CA ALA A 100 -4.01 12.06 11.17
C ALA A 100 -3.42 13.43 10.85
N ALA A 101 -2.90 13.58 9.64
CA ALA A 101 -2.33 14.82 9.15
C ALA A 101 -3.42 15.70 8.53
N ILE A 102 -3.32 17.00 8.74
CA ILE A 102 -4.14 17.98 8.04
C ILE A 102 -3.44 19.33 7.97
N SER A 103 -3.69 20.11 6.91
CA SER A 103 -3.21 21.49 6.83
C SER A 103 -4.35 22.51 6.97
N ARG A 104 -4.07 23.59 7.69
CA ARG A 104 -4.97 24.76 7.79
C ARG A 104 -4.17 26.01 8.12
N ASN A 105 -4.59 27.16 7.60
CA ASN A 105 -4.01 28.47 7.93
C ASN A 105 -2.47 28.56 7.70
N GLY A 106 -1.96 27.84 6.70
CA GLY A 106 -0.53 27.80 6.38
C GLY A 106 0.33 27.04 7.39
N LYS A 107 -0.29 26.16 8.19
CA LYS A 107 0.36 25.23 9.12
C LYS A 107 -0.05 23.80 8.80
N TYR A 108 0.79 22.87 9.23
CA TYR A 108 0.54 21.44 9.14
C TYR A 108 0.35 20.92 10.56
N TYR A 109 -0.71 20.17 10.77
CA TYR A 109 -1.08 19.55 12.04
C TYR A 109 -0.97 18.04 11.88
N ILE A 110 -0.53 17.36 12.93
CA ILE A 110 -0.63 15.91 13.03
C ILE A 110 -1.28 15.59 14.38
N TYR A 111 -2.43 14.94 14.32
CA TYR A 111 -3.08 14.35 15.48
C TYR A 111 -2.54 12.94 15.67
N PHE A 112 -2.47 12.46 16.91
CA PHE A 112 -1.92 11.14 17.22
C PHE A 112 -2.48 10.64 18.56
N GLY A 113 -2.63 9.33 18.72
CA GLY A 113 -2.93 8.71 20.01
C GLY A 113 -1.65 8.51 20.83
N ALA A 114 -1.71 8.63 22.16
CA ALA A 114 -0.58 8.31 23.03
C ALA A 114 -0.99 7.77 24.42
N ASN A 115 -0.11 6.94 24.99
CA ASN A 115 -0.16 6.39 26.36
C ASN A 115 -1.29 5.40 26.70
N ASP A 116 -1.91 4.77 25.70
CA ASP A 116 -2.96 3.73 25.84
C ASP A 116 -3.83 3.85 27.11
N ILE A 117 -4.62 4.91 27.21
CA ILE A 117 -5.48 5.08 28.39
C ILE A 117 -6.62 4.07 28.34
N GLN A 118 -6.91 3.46 29.49
CA GLN A 118 -7.91 2.40 29.64
C GLN A 118 -9.17 2.93 30.34
N GLU A 119 -10.32 2.31 30.08
CA GLU A 119 -11.59 2.77 30.67
C GLU A 119 -11.54 2.69 32.21
N GLY A 120 -11.87 3.81 32.87
CA GLY A 120 -11.82 3.93 34.33
C GLY A 120 -10.44 4.26 34.90
N ASP A 121 -9.39 4.32 34.08
CA ASP A 121 -8.12 4.92 34.46
C ASP A 121 -8.25 6.45 34.49
N ASN A 122 -7.98 7.03 35.66
CA ASN A 122 -7.98 8.48 35.89
C ASN A 122 -6.61 9.00 36.34
N THR A 123 -5.57 8.17 36.21
CA THR A 123 -4.21 8.45 36.67
C THR A 123 -3.24 8.63 35.51
N THR A 124 -3.45 7.93 34.41
CA THR A 124 -2.63 8.07 33.20
C THR A 124 -3.06 9.30 32.41
N ILE A 125 -2.09 10.18 32.11
CA ILE A 125 -2.29 11.27 31.15
C ILE A 125 -2.03 10.67 29.77
N GLY A 126 -3.03 10.70 28.89
CA GLY A 126 -2.93 10.16 27.54
C GLY A 126 -4.18 10.45 26.72
N GLY A 127 -4.25 9.87 25.52
CA GLY A 127 -5.33 10.11 24.54
C GLY A 127 -4.82 10.80 23.29
N ILE A 128 -5.70 11.55 22.62
CA ILE A 128 -5.39 12.18 21.33
C ILE A 128 -4.67 13.51 21.57
N GLY A 129 -3.44 13.61 21.08
CA GLY A 129 -2.65 14.83 21.00
C GLY A 129 -2.79 15.55 19.66
N VAL A 130 -2.26 16.77 19.59
CA VAL A 130 -2.05 17.50 18.33
C VAL A 130 -0.70 18.20 18.36
N ALA A 131 0.09 17.98 17.32
CA ALA A 131 1.36 18.66 17.11
C ALA A 131 1.30 19.48 15.82
N VAL A 132 2.10 20.54 15.75
CA VAL A 132 2.09 21.52 14.64
C VAL A 132 3.50 21.70 14.05
N ALA A 133 3.56 21.90 12.74
CA ALA A 133 4.77 22.18 11.98
C ALA A 133 4.57 23.29 10.94
N ASP A 134 5.69 23.83 10.45
CA ASP A 134 5.74 24.81 9.36
C ASP A 134 5.77 24.17 7.96
N ASN A 135 5.98 22.86 7.89
CA ASN A 135 6.09 22.10 6.64
C ASN A 135 5.67 20.63 6.90
N PRO A 136 5.29 19.88 5.85
CA PRO A 136 4.71 18.54 5.99
C PRO A 136 5.69 17.46 6.47
N ALA A 137 7.01 17.71 6.39
CA ALA A 137 8.05 16.81 6.90
C ALA A 137 8.44 17.11 8.37
N GLY A 138 7.77 18.07 9.02
CA GLY A 138 8.10 18.46 10.39
C GLY A 138 9.42 19.25 10.53
N PRO A 139 10.07 19.20 11.71
CA PRO A 139 9.61 18.50 12.91
C PRO A 139 8.32 19.12 13.45
N TYR A 140 7.42 18.25 13.89
CA TYR A 140 6.19 18.60 14.59
C TYR A 140 6.48 18.78 16.07
N VAL A 141 5.82 19.75 16.70
CA VAL A 141 5.93 20.06 18.13
C VAL A 141 4.56 20.10 18.78
N ASP A 142 4.43 19.61 20.02
CA ASP A 142 3.18 19.66 20.78
C ASP A 142 2.60 21.08 20.78
N ALA A 143 1.37 21.20 20.30
CA ALA A 143 0.72 22.49 20.12
C ALA A 143 0.02 23.01 21.39
N ILE A 144 -0.21 22.13 22.39
CA ILE A 144 -1.04 22.43 23.57
C ILE A 144 -0.28 22.21 24.88
N GLY A 145 0.58 21.18 24.95
CA GLY A 145 1.24 20.74 26.18
C GLY A 145 0.45 19.68 26.96
N ALA A 146 -0.66 19.17 26.42
CA ALA A 146 -1.53 18.15 26.99
C ALA A 146 -2.36 17.46 25.88
N PRO A 147 -3.00 16.30 26.14
CA PRO A 147 -3.95 15.70 25.21
C PRO A 147 -5.08 16.68 24.85
N LEU A 148 -5.41 16.78 23.56
CA LEU A 148 -6.59 17.49 23.07
C LEU A 148 -7.87 16.78 23.51
N ILE A 149 -7.90 15.44 23.40
CA ILE A 149 -8.97 14.59 23.90
C ILE A 149 -8.33 13.54 24.82
N GLY A 150 -8.36 13.81 26.13
CA GLY A 150 -7.72 12.96 27.14
C GLY A 150 -8.69 12.12 27.98
N ALA A 151 -9.92 11.94 27.53
CA ALA A 151 -10.96 11.22 28.28
C ALA A 151 -11.87 10.42 27.37
N TYR A 152 -12.45 9.36 27.94
CA TYR A 152 -13.53 8.60 27.31
C TYR A 152 -14.79 9.48 27.22
N HIS A 153 -15.38 9.51 26.03
CA HIS A 153 -16.68 10.13 25.77
C HIS A 153 -17.58 9.10 25.09
N ASN A 154 -18.82 8.94 25.53
CA ASN A 154 -19.76 7.95 24.98
C ASN A 154 -19.17 6.52 24.85
N GLY A 155 -18.28 6.12 25.76
CA GLY A 155 -17.60 4.82 25.72
C GLY A 155 -16.40 4.72 24.77
N ALA A 156 -16.15 5.72 23.91
CA ALA A 156 -15.04 5.70 22.96
C ALA A 156 -13.71 6.02 23.63
N GLN A 157 -12.73 5.13 23.43
CA GLN A 157 -11.33 5.39 23.78
C GLN A 157 -10.78 6.50 22.86
N PRO A 158 -10.03 7.49 23.39
CA PRO A 158 -9.45 8.54 22.57
C PRO A 158 -8.19 8.05 21.85
N ILE A 159 -8.38 7.30 20.76
CA ILE A 159 -7.36 6.82 19.83
C ILE A 159 -7.91 6.84 18.39
N ASP A 160 -7.03 6.55 17.43
CA ASP A 160 -7.35 6.27 16.03
C ASP A 160 -8.26 7.35 15.41
N GLN A 161 -7.80 8.58 15.56
CA GLN A 161 -8.51 9.73 15.04
C GLN A 161 -8.25 9.95 13.56
N ASP A 162 -9.24 10.48 12.86
CA ASP A 162 -9.14 11.12 11.56
C ASP A 162 -9.67 12.56 11.64
N VAL A 163 -9.10 13.46 10.84
CA VAL A 163 -9.48 14.86 10.80
C VAL A 163 -9.90 15.26 9.40
N PHE A 164 -11.13 15.74 9.29
CA PHE A 164 -11.75 16.06 8.01
C PHE A 164 -12.15 17.53 7.96
N LEU A 165 -11.67 18.24 6.95
CA LEU A 165 -12.09 19.61 6.64
C LEU A 165 -13.14 19.59 5.54
N ASP A 166 -14.36 19.98 5.88
CA ASP A 166 -15.48 20.01 4.94
C ASP A 166 -15.44 21.25 4.04
N ASP A 167 -16.19 21.22 2.93
CA ASP A 167 -16.24 22.28 1.92
C ASP A 167 -16.74 23.63 2.48
N ASP A 168 -17.43 23.61 3.61
CA ASP A 168 -17.91 24.81 4.30
C ASP A 168 -16.90 25.39 5.32
N GLY A 169 -15.72 24.79 5.43
CA GLY A 169 -14.63 25.21 6.31
C GLY A 169 -14.74 24.71 7.75
N ARG A 170 -15.75 23.89 8.08
CA ARG A 170 -15.81 23.20 9.38
C ARG A 170 -14.84 22.04 9.40
N ALA A 171 -14.08 21.94 10.48
CA ALA A 171 -13.20 20.81 10.74
C ALA A 171 -13.85 19.87 11.75
N TYR A 172 -13.78 18.59 11.47
CA TYR A 172 -14.30 17.51 12.28
C TYR A 172 -13.15 16.60 12.69
N ILE A 173 -13.22 16.08 13.91
CA ILE A 173 -12.37 14.98 14.36
C ILE A 173 -13.26 13.78 14.66
N TYR A 174 -13.00 12.69 13.96
CA TYR A 174 -13.61 11.38 14.15
C TYR A 174 -12.63 10.53 14.93
N TYR A 175 -13.07 9.81 15.94
CA TYR A 175 -12.15 8.97 16.72
C TYR A 175 -12.90 7.90 17.50
N GLY A 176 -12.17 6.89 17.96
CA GLY A 176 -12.71 5.92 18.89
C GLY A 176 -12.05 4.56 18.79
N GLY A 177 -11.84 3.93 19.93
CA GLY A 177 -11.53 2.51 20.08
C GLY A 177 -12.60 1.79 20.92
N HIS A 178 -12.40 0.49 21.14
CA HIS A 178 -13.26 -0.32 22.02
C HIS A 178 -14.73 -0.39 21.58
N SER A 179 -14.97 -0.44 20.27
CA SER A 179 -16.32 -0.56 19.68
C SER A 179 -17.23 0.66 19.83
N HIS A 180 -16.67 1.84 20.12
CA HIS A 180 -17.39 3.10 20.15
C HIS A 180 -16.67 4.16 19.31
N ALA A 181 -17.42 4.95 18.55
CA ALA A 181 -16.90 6.03 17.73
C ALA A 181 -17.62 7.35 18.04
N ASN A 182 -16.86 8.43 18.07
CA ASN A 182 -17.35 9.79 18.25
C ASN A 182 -16.95 10.69 17.08
N VAL A 183 -17.71 11.77 16.95
CA VAL A 183 -17.31 12.96 16.20
C VAL A 183 -17.38 14.20 17.09
N ALA A 184 -16.40 15.08 16.95
CA ALA A 184 -16.38 16.42 17.52
C ALA A 184 -16.03 17.47 16.46
N LEU A 185 -16.36 18.73 16.74
CA LEU A 185 -15.86 19.86 15.95
C LEU A 185 -14.47 20.26 16.45
N LEU A 186 -13.62 20.70 15.54
CA LEU A 186 -12.43 21.47 15.85
C LEU A 186 -12.72 22.95 15.60
N ASN A 187 -12.25 23.82 16.49
CA ASN A 187 -12.25 25.26 16.25
C ASN A 187 -11.26 25.61 15.14
N GLU A 188 -11.34 26.84 14.61
CA GLU A 188 -10.48 27.28 13.50
C GLU A 188 -8.97 27.28 13.83
N ASP A 189 -8.61 27.25 15.11
CA ASP A 189 -7.23 27.14 15.59
C ASP A 189 -6.65 25.72 15.45
N MET A 190 -7.49 24.72 15.17
CA MET A 190 -7.17 23.30 15.06
C MET A 190 -6.61 22.66 16.36
N ILE A 191 -6.60 23.40 17.47
CA ILE A 191 -5.99 22.95 18.74
C ILE A 191 -6.99 23.02 19.90
N SER A 192 -8.27 23.23 19.61
CA SER A 192 -9.32 23.21 20.61
C SER A 192 -10.63 22.62 20.08
N ILE A 193 -11.34 21.91 20.96
CA ILE A 193 -12.63 21.29 20.64
C ILE A 193 -13.73 22.36 20.58
N GLY A 194 -14.49 22.33 19.49
CA GLY A 194 -15.62 23.21 19.23
C GLY A 194 -16.91 22.77 19.93
N THR A 195 -17.99 23.50 19.69
CA THR A 195 -19.31 23.21 20.25
C THR A 195 -20.34 23.19 19.12
N PHE A 196 -21.11 22.12 19.04
CA PHE A 196 -22.21 21.97 18.09
C PHE A 196 -23.34 22.97 18.40
N PRO A 197 -24.23 23.28 17.44
CA PRO A 197 -25.35 24.19 17.66
C PRO A 197 -26.30 23.81 18.81
N ASP A 198 -26.35 22.53 19.19
CA ASP A 198 -27.14 22.03 20.32
C ASP A 198 -26.42 22.13 21.68
N GLY A 199 -25.21 22.69 21.71
CA GLY A 199 -24.40 22.87 22.92
C GLY A 199 -23.53 21.67 23.30
N THR A 200 -23.61 20.56 22.57
CA THR A 200 -22.74 19.39 22.80
C THR A 200 -21.35 19.58 22.18
N GLN A 201 -20.33 18.90 22.71
CA GLN A 201 -18.98 18.89 22.12
C GLN A 201 -18.68 17.59 21.37
N TYR A 202 -19.22 16.47 21.85
CA TYR A 202 -18.98 15.13 21.31
C TYR A 202 -20.31 14.46 20.97
N LYS A 203 -20.37 13.77 19.84
CA LYS A 203 -21.54 12.99 19.40
C LYS A 203 -21.13 11.56 19.10
N GLU A 204 -21.87 10.61 19.65
CA GLU A 204 -21.70 9.19 19.31
C GLU A 204 -22.21 8.92 17.90
N ILE A 205 -21.41 8.21 17.11
CA ILE A 205 -21.68 7.90 15.70
C ILE A 205 -21.39 6.44 15.34
N THR A 206 -21.19 5.59 16.35
CA THR A 206 -20.76 4.19 16.27
C THR A 206 -21.55 3.38 15.22
N PRO A 207 -20.92 2.95 14.12
CA PRO A 207 -21.48 1.96 13.21
C PRO A 207 -21.50 0.56 13.84
N THR A 208 -22.36 -0.32 13.33
CA THR A 208 -22.31 -1.75 13.68
C THR A 208 -20.93 -2.34 13.36
N ASN A 209 -20.36 -3.13 14.27
CA ASN A 209 -19.05 -3.80 14.18
C ASN A 209 -17.83 -2.87 14.16
N TYR A 210 -17.99 -1.58 14.46
CA TYR A 210 -16.85 -0.68 14.64
C TYR A 210 -15.87 -1.25 15.67
N VAL A 211 -14.56 -1.14 15.41
CA VAL A 211 -13.51 -1.41 16.38
C VAL A 211 -12.68 -0.14 16.59
N GLU A 212 -12.10 0.39 15.51
CA GLU A 212 -11.15 1.51 15.51
C GLU A 212 -10.94 2.09 14.09
N GLY A 213 -9.98 3.00 13.92
CA GLY A 213 -9.47 3.44 12.61
C GLY A 213 -10.47 4.21 11.76
N ALA A 214 -11.17 5.19 12.35
CA ALA A 214 -12.10 6.05 11.62
C ALA A 214 -11.41 6.76 10.44
N GLN A 215 -12.04 6.80 9.26
CA GLN A 215 -11.59 7.62 8.13
C GLN A 215 -12.80 8.23 7.39
N MET A 216 -12.83 9.54 7.24
CA MET A 216 -13.87 10.27 6.53
C MET A 216 -13.38 10.75 5.17
N VAL A 217 -14.12 10.43 4.11
CA VAL A 217 -13.95 11.04 2.79
C VAL A 217 -15.27 11.55 2.25
N LYS A 218 -15.21 12.60 1.43
CA LYS A 218 -16.39 13.15 0.76
C LYS A 218 -16.23 13.08 -0.75
N ARG A 219 -17.24 12.53 -1.42
CA ARG A 219 -17.29 12.44 -2.89
C ARG A 219 -18.70 12.77 -3.36
N ASN A 220 -18.82 13.72 -4.29
CA ASN A 220 -20.10 14.15 -4.88
C ASN A 220 -21.18 14.51 -3.84
N GLY A 221 -20.79 15.14 -2.74
CA GLY A 221 -21.69 15.55 -1.66
C GLY A 221 -22.08 14.44 -0.68
N ILE A 222 -21.61 13.21 -0.90
CA ILE A 222 -21.84 12.07 -0.01
C ILE A 222 -20.61 11.87 0.87
N TYR A 223 -20.85 11.61 2.15
CA TYR A 223 -19.85 11.29 3.16
C TYR A 223 -19.70 9.78 3.25
N TYR A 224 -18.46 9.31 3.20
CA TYR A 224 -18.08 7.91 3.34
C TYR A 224 -17.25 7.81 4.61
N MET A 225 -17.83 7.18 5.63
CA MET A 225 -17.11 6.84 6.86
C MET A 225 -16.60 5.41 6.72
N MET A 226 -15.29 5.22 6.81
CA MET A 226 -14.63 3.93 6.87
C MET A 226 -14.11 3.66 8.27
N TRP A 227 -13.90 2.38 8.60
CA TRP A 227 -13.33 1.94 9.87
C TRP A 227 -12.78 0.52 9.77
N SER A 228 -11.92 0.17 10.73
CA SER A 228 -11.43 -1.19 10.91
C SER A 228 -12.41 -2.05 11.72
N GLU A 229 -12.64 -3.28 11.27
CA GLU A 229 -13.35 -4.34 12.00
C GLU A 229 -12.39 -5.48 12.33
N GLY A 230 -12.69 -6.25 13.38
CA GLY A 230 -11.82 -7.34 13.82
C GLY A 230 -10.60 -6.85 14.59
N GLY A 231 -9.78 -7.77 15.12
CA GLY A 231 -8.53 -7.42 15.81
C GLY A 231 -7.36 -7.36 14.83
N TRP A 232 -6.52 -6.32 14.90
CA TRP A 232 -5.38 -6.08 14.01
C TRP A 232 -4.36 -7.23 13.93
N THR A 233 -4.26 -8.05 14.99
CA THR A 233 -3.41 -9.26 14.99
C THR A 233 -4.09 -10.48 14.37
N GLY A 234 -5.40 -10.44 14.14
CA GLY A 234 -6.22 -11.57 13.75
C GLY A 234 -6.53 -11.65 12.24
N PRO A 235 -7.15 -12.77 11.81
CA PRO A 235 -7.51 -13.00 10.41
C PRO A 235 -8.74 -12.20 9.96
N ASP A 236 -9.52 -11.67 10.90
CA ASP A 236 -10.76 -10.96 10.61
C ASP A 236 -10.58 -9.45 10.43
N TYR A 237 -9.33 -8.94 10.60
CA TYR A 237 -9.02 -7.53 10.38
C TYR A 237 -9.36 -7.11 8.96
N ALA A 238 -10.09 -6.00 8.85
CA ALA A 238 -10.70 -5.58 7.60
C ALA A 238 -11.14 -4.12 7.66
N VAL A 239 -11.30 -3.48 6.50
CA VAL A 239 -11.95 -2.16 6.38
C VAL A 239 -13.40 -2.33 5.93
N SER A 240 -14.31 -1.68 6.64
CA SER A 240 -15.71 -1.52 6.28
C SER A 240 -16.07 -0.06 6.13
N TYR A 241 -17.22 0.22 5.51
CA TYR A 241 -17.68 1.59 5.35
C TYR A 241 -19.21 1.75 5.43
N ALA A 242 -19.62 2.99 5.59
CA ALA A 242 -20.98 3.50 5.51
C ALA A 242 -21.03 4.74 4.62
N MET A 243 -22.23 5.06 4.13
CA MET A 243 -22.51 6.29 3.37
C MET A 243 -23.52 7.14 4.13
N SER A 244 -23.39 8.46 4.04
CA SER A 244 -24.33 9.41 4.65
C SER A 244 -24.42 10.72 3.86
N ASP A 245 -25.55 11.41 3.99
CA ASP A 245 -25.74 12.77 3.47
C ASP A 245 -25.24 13.84 4.47
N SER A 246 -24.69 13.41 5.61
CA SER A 246 -24.27 14.26 6.71
C SER A 246 -22.93 13.79 7.28
N PRO A 247 -22.03 14.72 7.65
CA PRO A 247 -20.77 14.37 8.33
C PRO A 247 -21.02 13.81 9.74
N LEU A 248 -22.25 13.89 10.25
CA LEU A 248 -22.65 13.38 11.57
C LEU A 248 -23.42 12.06 11.48
N GLY A 249 -23.52 11.45 10.30
CA GLY A 249 -24.30 10.25 10.10
C GLY A 249 -25.82 10.50 9.99
N PRO A 250 -26.65 9.45 10.14
CA PRO A 250 -26.28 8.12 10.64
C PRO A 250 -25.35 7.36 9.68
N PHE A 251 -24.43 6.57 10.23
CA PHE A 251 -23.50 5.70 9.50
C PHE A 251 -23.95 4.25 9.59
N ASN A 252 -24.88 3.88 8.70
CA ASN A 252 -25.34 2.50 8.60
C ASN A 252 -24.31 1.68 7.81
N ARG A 253 -23.75 0.65 8.43
CA ARG A 253 -22.77 -0.25 7.79
C ARG A 253 -23.28 -0.78 6.45
N LYS A 254 -22.52 -0.51 5.39
CA LYS A 254 -22.86 -0.89 4.01
C LYS A 254 -22.14 -2.17 3.60
N ALA A 255 -20.82 -2.19 3.63
CA ALA A 255 -20.04 -3.38 3.26
C ALA A 255 -18.64 -3.37 3.87
N LYS A 256 -18.02 -4.55 3.87
CA LYS A 256 -16.57 -4.76 4.06
C LYS A 256 -15.92 -4.69 2.68
N ILE A 257 -14.87 -3.88 2.53
CA ILE A 257 -14.25 -3.58 1.23
C ILE A 257 -12.79 -4.01 1.12
N LEU A 258 -12.08 -4.15 2.25
CA LEU A 258 -10.70 -4.65 2.30
C LEU A 258 -10.61 -5.70 3.40
N GLN A 259 -9.93 -6.81 3.12
CA GLN A 259 -9.67 -7.90 4.05
C GLN A 259 -8.45 -8.68 3.56
N GLN A 260 -7.86 -9.52 4.41
CA GLN A 260 -6.77 -10.40 3.98
C GLN A 260 -7.11 -11.22 2.73
N ASP A 261 -6.09 -11.44 1.91
CA ASP A 261 -6.10 -12.36 0.77
C ASP A 261 -5.04 -13.43 1.02
N PRO A 262 -5.42 -14.70 1.23
CA PRO A 262 -4.47 -15.77 1.54
C PRO A 262 -3.45 -16.04 0.41
N ALA A 263 -3.65 -15.49 -0.79
CA ALA A 263 -2.66 -15.55 -1.88
C ALA A 263 -1.64 -14.40 -1.85
N VAL A 264 -1.90 -13.31 -1.10
CA VAL A 264 -1.11 -12.07 -1.17
C VAL A 264 -0.64 -11.58 0.21
N ALA A 265 -1.53 -11.48 1.20
CA ALA A 265 -1.19 -10.96 2.51
C ALA A 265 -2.27 -11.26 3.58
N THR A 266 -1.87 -11.23 4.85
CA THR A 266 -2.79 -11.36 6.00
C THR A 266 -2.97 -10.04 6.76
N GLY A 267 -3.93 -10.01 7.70
CA GLY A 267 -4.08 -8.89 8.65
C GLY A 267 -4.25 -7.52 8.01
N SER A 268 -4.96 -7.43 6.88
CA SER A 268 -5.08 -6.18 6.12
C SER A 268 -6.24 -5.34 6.62
N GLY A 269 -5.94 -4.11 7.05
CA GLY A 269 -6.90 -3.15 7.57
C GLY A 269 -6.20 -1.85 7.96
N HIS A 270 -6.93 -0.95 8.61
CA HIS A 270 -6.55 0.45 8.88
C HIS A 270 -6.05 1.19 7.64
N ASN A 271 -6.75 2.25 7.26
CA ASN A 271 -6.51 2.87 5.97
C ASN A 271 -6.49 4.39 6.01
N GLY A 272 -5.71 4.94 5.08
CA GLY A 272 -5.84 6.28 4.56
C GLY A 272 -6.44 6.22 3.15
N VAL A 273 -7.05 7.31 2.70
CA VAL A 273 -7.63 7.41 1.36
C VAL A 273 -7.33 8.77 0.77
N PHE A 274 -6.85 8.79 -0.47
CA PHE A 274 -6.66 10.03 -1.21
C PHE A 274 -7.28 9.99 -2.60
N ASN A 275 -7.64 11.17 -3.09
CA ASN A 275 -8.07 11.42 -4.47
C ASN A 275 -6.92 12.08 -5.23
N VAL A 276 -6.62 11.61 -6.43
CA VAL A 276 -5.68 12.28 -7.32
C VAL A 276 -6.28 13.63 -7.74
N PRO A 277 -5.58 14.77 -7.51
CA PRO A 277 -6.19 16.09 -7.65
C PRO A 277 -6.80 16.34 -9.03
N GLY A 278 -8.04 16.84 -9.04
CA GLY A 278 -8.74 17.21 -10.26
C GLY A 278 -9.32 16.03 -11.06
N THR A 279 -9.39 14.85 -10.46
CA THR A 279 -9.88 13.62 -11.10
C THR A 279 -10.82 12.85 -10.19
N ASP A 280 -11.38 11.73 -10.67
CA ASP A 280 -12.17 10.80 -9.85
C ASP A 280 -11.40 9.50 -9.61
N ILE A 281 -10.09 9.63 -9.43
CA ILE A 281 -9.12 8.56 -9.28
C ILE A 281 -8.78 8.49 -7.79
N TRP A 282 -9.19 7.41 -7.12
CA TRP A 282 -8.99 7.22 -5.69
C TRP A 282 -8.07 6.04 -5.37
N TYR A 283 -7.31 6.15 -4.29
CA TYR A 283 -6.47 5.09 -3.76
C TYR A 283 -6.79 4.89 -2.29
N ILE A 284 -6.71 3.62 -1.87
CA ILE A 284 -6.67 3.25 -0.46
C ILE A 284 -5.23 2.86 -0.14
N VAL A 285 -4.67 3.47 0.90
CA VAL A 285 -3.38 3.08 1.48
C VAL A 285 -3.70 2.39 2.78
N TYR A 286 -3.10 1.23 3.02
CA TYR A 286 -3.42 0.38 4.17
C TYR A 286 -2.18 -0.36 4.63
N HIS A 287 -2.27 -1.01 5.79
CA HIS A 287 -1.23 -1.94 6.20
C HIS A 287 -1.69 -3.39 6.03
N ARG A 288 -0.72 -4.27 5.83
CA ARG A 288 -0.90 -5.73 5.70
C ARG A 288 0.28 -6.45 6.34
N ARG A 289 0.20 -7.76 6.50
CA ARG A 289 1.31 -8.60 6.98
C ARG A 289 1.73 -9.62 5.93
N PRO A 290 3.03 -9.96 5.87
CA PRO A 290 3.52 -11.09 5.07
C PRO A 290 2.78 -12.39 5.37
N LEU A 291 2.76 -13.30 4.39
CA LEU A 291 2.16 -14.62 4.54
C LEU A 291 3.01 -15.47 5.50
N GLY A 292 2.33 -16.19 6.39
CA GLY A 292 2.99 -17.11 7.33
C GLY A 292 3.73 -16.44 8.48
N ASP A 293 3.71 -15.11 8.58
CA ASP A 293 4.23 -14.37 9.73
C ASP A 293 3.17 -14.26 10.83
N ASP A 294 3.54 -14.60 12.06
CA ASP A 294 2.67 -14.54 13.25
C ASP A 294 2.98 -13.35 14.18
N ASP A 295 4.01 -12.55 13.86
CA ASP A 295 4.27 -11.31 14.57
C ASP A 295 3.23 -10.24 14.17
N GLY A 296 2.38 -9.87 15.11
CA GLY A 296 1.40 -8.80 14.94
C GLY A 296 2.02 -7.50 14.45
N ASN A 297 3.25 -7.18 14.89
CA ASN A 297 3.90 -5.92 14.61
C ASN A 297 4.51 -5.86 13.20
N HIS A 298 4.71 -6.98 12.50
CA HIS A 298 5.27 -6.99 11.14
C HIS A 298 4.25 -6.54 10.08
N ARG A 299 3.80 -5.30 10.21
CA ARG A 299 2.88 -4.63 9.30
C ARG A 299 3.69 -3.83 8.29
N GLN A 300 3.25 -3.88 7.04
CA GLN A 300 3.89 -3.23 5.91
C GLN A 300 2.84 -2.41 5.15
N LEU A 301 3.25 -1.25 4.62
CA LEU A 301 2.36 -0.37 3.88
C LEU A 301 2.16 -0.87 2.45
N ALA A 302 0.91 -0.84 2.01
CA ALA A 302 0.51 -1.14 0.64
C ALA A 302 -0.52 -0.11 0.17
N TYR A 303 -0.65 0.03 -1.15
CA TYR A 303 -1.77 0.76 -1.71
C TYR A 303 -2.34 0.08 -2.94
N ASP A 304 -3.65 0.21 -3.11
CA ASP A 304 -4.39 -0.30 -4.24
C ASP A 304 -5.44 0.71 -4.69
N ARG A 305 -5.90 0.52 -5.92
CA ARG A 305 -6.93 1.35 -6.52
C ARG A 305 -8.27 1.15 -5.82
N MET A 306 -8.93 2.25 -5.44
CA MET A 306 -10.28 2.22 -4.90
C MET A 306 -11.28 2.69 -5.96
N TYR A 307 -12.22 1.82 -6.31
CA TYR A 307 -13.23 2.11 -7.32
C TYR A 307 -14.60 2.38 -6.68
N PHE A 308 -15.38 3.22 -7.36
CA PHE A 308 -16.79 3.44 -7.05
C PHE A 308 -17.66 2.85 -8.15
N GLU A 309 -18.71 2.14 -7.74
CA GLU A 309 -19.76 1.64 -8.61
C GLU A 309 -20.65 2.77 -9.12
N GLU A 310 -21.49 2.49 -10.11
CA GLU A 310 -22.42 3.47 -10.69
C GLU A 310 -23.39 4.08 -9.66
N ASP A 311 -23.77 3.30 -8.63
CA ASP A 311 -24.65 3.76 -7.53
C ASP A 311 -23.89 4.57 -6.45
N GLY A 312 -22.58 4.80 -6.65
CA GLY A 312 -21.72 5.49 -5.71
C GLY A 312 -21.21 4.63 -4.54
N SER A 313 -21.54 3.34 -4.48
CA SER A 313 -20.92 2.43 -3.53
C SER A 313 -19.45 2.18 -3.84
N ILE A 314 -18.64 1.86 -2.82
CA ILE A 314 -17.24 1.45 -2.99
C ILE A 314 -17.21 -0.03 -3.39
N ALA A 315 -16.49 -0.35 -4.45
CA ALA A 315 -16.22 -1.72 -4.89
C ALA A 315 -15.23 -2.41 -3.95
N ASN A 316 -15.18 -3.75 -3.96
CA ASN A 316 -14.18 -4.47 -3.18
C ASN A 316 -12.77 -4.13 -3.69
N VAL A 317 -11.87 -3.82 -2.75
CA VAL A 317 -10.45 -3.59 -3.02
C VAL A 317 -9.80 -4.94 -3.31
N THR A 318 -9.06 -5.00 -4.42
CA THR A 318 -8.28 -6.18 -4.79
C THR A 318 -6.81 -5.88 -4.55
N MET A 319 -6.13 -6.70 -3.76
CA MET A 319 -4.69 -6.59 -3.57
C MET A 319 -3.99 -7.13 -4.81
N LEU A 320 -3.32 -6.25 -5.55
CA LEU A 320 -2.60 -6.66 -6.75
C LEU A 320 -1.10 -6.87 -6.43
N VAL A 321 -0.50 -7.83 -7.12
CA VAL A 321 0.93 -8.12 -7.05
C VAL A 321 1.56 -7.69 -8.37
N LYS A 322 2.35 -6.62 -8.33
CA LYS A 322 3.08 -6.07 -9.47
C LYS A 322 4.46 -5.59 -9.06
N ASP A 323 5.40 -5.62 -9.99
CA ASP A 323 6.67 -4.92 -9.86
C ASP A 323 7.31 -4.63 -11.23
N ASN A 324 7.46 -3.35 -11.56
CA ASN A 324 8.18 -2.86 -12.72
C ASN A 324 9.57 -2.31 -12.36
N PHE A 325 10.01 -2.46 -11.11
CA PHE A 325 11.31 -2.07 -10.57
C PHE A 325 11.71 -0.60 -10.80
N ALA A 326 10.75 0.26 -11.14
CA ALA A 326 11.00 1.66 -11.50
C ALA A 326 11.49 2.50 -10.31
N ASP A 327 11.34 2.00 -9.09
CA ASP A 327 11.82 2.59 -7.85
C ASP A 327 13.29 2.22 -7.51
N GLY A 328 13.92 1.39 -8.35
CA GLY A 328 15.33 1.06 -8.25
C GLY A 328 15.71 0.10 -7.12
N ASN A 329 14.75 -0.61 -6.50
CA ASN A 329 15.03 -1.49 -5.38
C ASN A 329 14.35 -2.87 -5.50
N THR A 330 14.59 -3.74 -4.50
CA THR A 330 14.06 -5.12 -4.47
C THR A 330 13.22 -5.37 -3.22
N ILE A 331 12.53 -4.35 -2.70
CA ILE A 331 11.66 -4.48 -1.54
C ILE A 331 10.58 -5.54 -1.85
N GLY A 332 10.27 -6.40 -0.87
CA GLY A 332 9.34 -7.51 -1.05
C GLY A 332 9.91 -8.76 -1.73
N TRP A 333 11.14 -8.71 -2.27
CA TRP A 333 11.79 -9.85 -2.91
C TRP A 333 12.79 -10.56 -2.00
N THR A 334 12.70 -11.88 -1.91
CA THR A 334 13.65 -12.72 -1.17
C THR A 334 14.49 -13.57 -2.13
N ALA A 335 15.82 -13.46 -2.06
CA ALA A 335 16.74 -14.17 -2.94
C ALA A 335 17.25 -15.50 -2.36
N TYR A 336 17.27 -16.54 -3.20
CA TYR A 336 17.77 -17.89 -2.89
C TYR A 336 18.89 -18.27 -3.87
N GLY A 337 20.04 -17.62 -3.69
CA GLY A 337 21.22 -17.77 -4.54
C GLY A 337 21.19 -16.87 -5.79
N GLY A 338 22.35 -16.78 -6.46
CA GLY A 338 22.58 -15.76 -7.49
C GLY A 338 22.84 -14.38 -6.88
N ASP A 339 23.26 -13.45 -7.74
CA ASP A 339 23.41 -12.03 -7.40
C ASP A 339 22.29 -11.25 -8.11
N TRP A 340 21.54 -10.48 -7.34
CA TRP A 340 20.35 -9.75 -7.79
C TRP A 340 20.48 -8.26 -7.46
N SER A 341 20.08 -7.41 -8.40
CA SER A 341 20.11 -5.95 -8.25
C SER A 341 19.17 -5.30 -9.25
N VAL A 342 18.63 -4.12 -8.97
CA VAL A 342 17.95 -3.34 -10.01
C VAL A 342 18.95 -2.51 -10.80
N LEU A 343 18.83 -2.53 -12.12
CA LEU A 343 19.62 -1.74 -13.08
C LEU A 343 18.66 -1.08 -14.07
N ASP A 344 18.71 0.25 -14.16
CA ASP A 344 17.91 1.04 -15.11
C ASP A 344 16.40 0.72 -15.07
N GLY A 345 15.86 0.48 -13.86
CA GLY A 345 14.45 0.15 -13.65
C GLY A 345 14.09 -1.30 -13.97
N GLN A 346 15.06 -2.22 -14.00
CA GLN A 346 14.82 -3.64 -14.28
C GLN A 346 15.57 -4.51 -13.28
N LEU A 347 14.94 -5.59 -12.83
CA LEU A 347 15.59 -6.57 -11.97
C LEU A 347 16.60 -7.37 -12.76
N LYS A 348 17.88 -7.19 -12.44
CA LYS A 348 18.99 -7.94 -13.01
C LYS A 348 19.32 -9.16 -12.17
N GLY A 349 19.31 -10.34 -12.80
CA GLY A 349 19.89 -11.57 -12.27
C GLY A 349 21.21 -11.89 -12.97
N ALA A 350 22.32 -11.96 -12.21
CA ALA A 350 23.62 -12.36 -12.75
C ALA A 350 23.66 -13.85 -13.13
N ALA A 351 24.50 -14.19 -14.11
CA ALA A 351 24.72 -15.56 -14.51
C ALA A 351 25.14 -16.45 -13.33
N SER A 352 24.34 -17.49 -13.06
CA SER A 352 24.54 -18.40 -11.94
C SER A 352 23.97 -19.78 -12.25
N SER A 353 24.28 -20.80 -11.46
CA SER A 353 23.80 -22.17 -11.69
C SER A 353 22.31 -22.39 -11.37
N GLY A 354 21.54 -21.34 -11.08
CA GLY A 354 20.13 -21.45 -10.67
C GLY A 354 19.71 -20.45 -9.61
N GLY A 355 20.27 -19.24 -9.64
CA GLY A 355 19.84 -18.15 -8.79
C GLY A 355 18.36 -17.83 -9.04
N LYS A 356 17.63 -17.51 -7.98
CA LYS A 356 16.19 -17.26 -8.02
C LYS A 356 15.79 -16.32 -6.90
N THR A 357 14.74 -15.55 -7.12
CA THR A 357 14.17 -14.64 -6.13
C THR A 357 12.65 -14.63 -6.26
N PHE A 358 11.96 -14.47 -5.13
CA PHE A 358 10.51 -14.67 -5.02
C PHE A 358 9.85 -13.53 -4.28
N LEU A 359 8.61 -13.26 -4.68
CA LEU A 359 7.63 -12.50 -3.94
C LEU A 359 6.95 -13.42 -2.91
N ASP A 360 6.45 -12.82 -1.84
CA ASP A 360 5.69 -13.53 -0.83
C ASP A 360 4.22 -13.71 -1.25
N THR A 361 3.96 -14.73 -2.08
CA THR A 361 2.64 -15.05 -2.63
C THR A 361 2.24 -16.51 -2.34
N ASN A 362 0.97 -16.85 -2.55
CA ASN A 362 0.48 -18.22 -2.43
C ASN A 362 -0.70 -18.52 -3.37
N PHE A 363 -0.56 -18.18 -4.66
CA PHE A 363 -1.65 -18.32 -5.62
C PHE A 363 -1.96 -19.79 -5.97
N THR A 364 -3.23 -20.18 -5.87
CA THR A 364 -3.69 -21.50 -6.31
C THR A 364 -4.00 -21.54 -7.81
N SER A 365 -4.53 -20.44 -8.36
CA SER A 365 -4.70 -20.22 -9.79
C SER A 365 -4.18 -18.83 -10.12
N LEU A 366 -3.43 -18.72 -11.20
CA LEU A 366 -2.72 -17.48 -11.54
C LEU A 366 -2.63 -17.25 -13.04
N VAL A 367 -2.66 -15.97 -13.39
CA VAL A 367 -2.02 -15.41 -14.58
C VAL A 367 -0.78 -14.68 -14.08
N TYR A 368 0.38 -15.08 -14.57
CA TYR A 368 1.67 -14.48 -14.24
C TYR A 368 2.32 -13.97 -15.53
N ASP A 369 2.41 -12.66 -15.63
CA ASP A 369 3.13 -11.93 -16.66
C ASP A 369 4.50 -11.46 -16.19
N ALA A 370 5.50 -11.60 -17.06
CA ALA A 370 6.85 -11.10 -16.85
C ALA A 370 7.51 -10.78 -18.17
N ASP A 371 8.22 -9.66 -18.23
CA ASP A 371 9.15 -9.39 -19.29
C ASP A 371 10.52 -9.98 -18.97
N VAL A 372 11.13 -10.66 -19.94
CA VAL A 372 12.41 -11.35 -19.77
C VAL A 372 13.34 -11.00 -20.92
N THR A 373 14.55 -10.53 -20.60
CA THR A 373 15.62 -10.27 -21.57
C THR A 373 16.88 -10.98 -21.13
N ILE A 374 17.32 -12.00 -21.88
CA ILE A 374 18.63 -12.62 -21.63
C ILE A 374 19.72 -11.75 -22.24
N THR A 375 20.64 -11.23 -21.43
CA THR A 375 21.71 -10.31 -21.86
C THR A 375 23.04 -11.00 -22.09
N GLY A 376 23.23 -12.20 -21.55
CA GLY A 376 24.44 -12.99 -21.73
C GLY A 376 24.37 -14.37 -21.07
N GLY A 377 25.42 -15.16 -21.20
CA GLY A 377 25.51 -16.49 -20.61
C GLY A 377 25.90 -17.58 -21.61
N ASP A 378 25.76 -18.83 -21.17
CA ASP A 378 26.02 -20.01 -21.97
C ASP A 378 24.91 -20.22 -23.01
N SER A 379 25.21 -20.93 -24.10
CA SER A 379 24.21 -21.24 -25.13
C SER A 379 23.02 -22.05 -24.60
N ASP A 380 23.25 -22.84 -23.56
CA ASP A 380 22.21 -23.59 -22.86
C ASP A 380 21.58 -22.82 -21.69
N GLY A 381 22.00 -21.57 -21.47
CA GLY A 381 21.47 -20.71 -20.42
C GLY A 381 20.03 -20.28 -20.71
N HIS A 382 19.24 -20.19 -19.64
CA HIS A 382 17.84 -19.79 -19.69
C HIS A 382 17.44 -18.91 -18.51
N ALA A 383 16.41 -18.10 -18.75
CA ALA A 383 15.81 -17.22 -17.75
C ALA A 383 14.28 -17.25 -17.90
N GLY A 384 13.58 -17.04 -16.80
CA GLY A 384 12.13 -17.08 -16.80
C GLY A 384 11.52 -17.02 -15.41
N VAL A 385 10.28 -17.46 -15.33
CA VAL A 385 9.45 -17.38 -14.13
C VAL A 385 9.34 -18.71 -13.42
N VAL A 386 9.30 -18.66 -12.09
CA VAL A 386 8.99 -19.78 -11.20
C VAL A 386 7.63 -19.50 -10.59
N PHE A 387 6.74 -20.49 -10.54
CA PHE A 387 5.38 -20.31 -10.03
C PHE A 387 4.91 -21.51 -9.23
N ARG A 388 3.99 -21.26 -8.29
CA ARG A 388 3.53 -22.25 -7.29
C ARG A 388 4.69 -22.94 -6.57
N ALA A 389 5.66 -22.14 -6.12
CA ALA A 389 6.88 -22.63 -5.50
C ALA A 389 6.78 -22.71 -3.98
N SER A 390 7.37 -23.74 -3.39
CA SER A 390 7.46 -23.95 -1.95
C SER A 390 8.80 -24.58 -1.59
N THR A 391 9.12 -24.69 -0.30
CA THR A 391 10.41 -25.26 0.18
C THR A 391 11.62 -24.63 -0.52
N LEU A 392 11.64 -23.30 -0.61
CA LEU A 392 12.66 -22.55 -1.30
C LEU A 392 14.04 -22.72 -0.65
N GLY A 393 15.06 -23.00 -1.47
CA GLY A 393 16.42 -23.24 -1.01
C GLY A 393 17.48 -22.74 -1.98
N LYS A 394 18.73 -22.66 -1.50
CA LYS A 394 19.89 -22.31 -2.33
C LYS A 394 20.35 -23.54 -3.11
N GLY A 395 20.41 -23.44 -4.43
CA GLY A 395 20.79 -24.53 -5.34
C GLY A 395 19.95 -24.50 -6.61
N THR A 396 20.35 -25.27 -7.62
CA THR A 396 19.78 -25.17 -8.97
C THR A 396 18.27 -25.42 -8.99
N ASP A 397 17.84 -26.56 -8.44
CA ASP A 397 16.45 -27.02 -8.43
C ASP A 397 15.94 -27.17 -6.99
N GLU A 398 16.56 -26.48 -6.04
CA GLU A 398 16.21 -26.48 -4.61
C GLU A 398 14.95 -25.64 -4.36
N TYR A 399 13.82 -26.16 -4.84
CA TYR A 399 12.45 -25.71 -4.60
C TYR A 399 11.49 -26.81 -5.09
N ASN A 400 10.27 -26.79 -4.59
CA ASN A 400 9.14 -27.57 -5.09
C ASN A 400 8.24 -26.64 -5.89
N GLY A 401 8.17 -26.74 -7.21
CA GLY A 401 7.34 -25.85 -8.03
C GLY A 401 7.58 -25.99 -9.53
N TYR A 402 6.93 -25.14 -10.32
CA TYR A 402 7.11 -25.11 -11.77
C TYR A 402 8.05 -23.99 -12.21
N TYR A 403 8.63 -24.16 -13.40
CA TYR A 403 9.43 -23.15 -14.06
C TYR A 403 9.08 -23.09 -15.54
N ALA A 404 8.84 -21.89 -16.05
CA ALA A 404 8.70 -21.60 -17.47
C ALA A 404 9.75 -20.57 -17.87
N GLY A 405 10.52 -20.85 -18.93
CA GLY A 405 11.58 -19.95 -19.36
C GLY A 405 11.91 -20.06 -20.83
N ILE A 406 12.67 -19.08 -21.29
CA ILE A 406 13.26 -19.04 -22.63
C ILE A 406 14.75 -19.36 -22.54
N LYS A 407 15.26 -20.07 -23.54
CA LYS A 407 16.64 -20.52 -23.59
C LYS A 407 17.33 -20.02 -24.86
N LEU A 408 18.58 -19.58 -24.72
CA LEU A 408 19.36 -19.01 -25.82
C LEU A 408 19.57 -19.95 -27.01
N SER A 409 19.46 -21.27 -26.81
CA SER A 409 19.53 -22.26 -27.88
C SER A 409 18.30 -22.31 -28.80
N GLY A 410 17.24 -21.54 -28.50
CA GLY A 410 16.06 -21.43 -29.37
C GLY A 410 14.85 -22.24 -28.90
N GLU A 411 14.57 -22.25 -27.60
CA GLU A 411 13.41 -22.94 -27.06
C GLU A 411 12.73 -22.18 -25.92
N VAL A 412 11.43 -22.36 -25.81
CA VAL A 412 10.68 -22.15 -24.57
C VAL A 412 10.51 -23.52 -23.90
N LEU A 413 10.72 -23.58 -22.60
CA LEU A 413 10.62 -24.80 -21.81
C LEU A 413 9.70 -24.60 -20.60
N LEU A 414 9.04 -25.70 -20.24
CA LEU A 414 8.26 -25.84 -19.01
C LEU A 414 8.71 -27.13 -18.32
N GLY A 415 9.02 -27.01 -17.03
CA GLY A 415 9.30 -28.14 -16.18
C GLY A 415 8.96 -27.87 -14.74
N ARG A 416 9.31 -28.82 -13.89
CA ARG A 416 9.08 -28.75 -12.45
C ARG A 416 10.33 -29.21 -11.71
N ALA A 417 10.50 -28.70 -10.50
CA ALA A 417 11.61 -29.02 -9.62
C ALA A 417 11.10 -29.57 -8.29
N ASN A 418 11.87 -30.50 -7.71
CA ASN A 418 11.67 -31.02 -6.35
C ASN A 418 13.00 -31.34 -5.64
N GLY A 419 14.01 -30.49 -5.82
CA GLY A 419 15.42 -30.82 -5.58
C GLY A 419 16.09 -31.50 -6.78
N SER A 420 15.33 -31.76 -7.85
CA SER A 420 15.81 -32.25 -9.14
C SER A 420 14.89 -31.76 -10.27
N TRP A 421 15.47 -31.53 -11.45
CA TRP A 421 14.73 -31.10 -12.63
C TRP A 421 13.92 -32.24 -13.28
N THR A 422 12.68 -31.95 -13.65
CA THR A 422 11.87 -32.76 -14.56
C THR A 422 11.28 -31.85 -15.66
N GLU A 423 11.74 -32.01 -16.90
CA GLU A 423 11.14 -31.33 -18.04
C GLU A 423 9.76 -31.93 -18.33
N LEU A 424 8.75 -31.08 -18.48
CA LEU A 424 7.39 -31.48 -18.88
C LEU A 424 7.20 -31.33 -20.38
N LYS A 425 7.66 -30.20 -20.95
CA LYS A 425 7.57 -29.91 -22.37
C LYS A 425 8.50 -28.77 -22.78
N SER A 426 9.01 -28.85 -24.00
CA SER A 426 9.74 -27.77 -24.68
C SER A 426 9.18 -27.58 -26.09
N THR A 427 9.25 -26.35 -26.60
CA THR A 427 8.84 -25.98 -27.97
C THR A 427 9.88 -25.05 -28.56
N GLN A 428 10.25 -25.28 -29.83
CA GLN A 428 11.19 -24.43 -30.55
C GLN A 428 10.63 -23.02 -30.77
N MET A 429 11.49 -22.02 -30.57
CA MET A 429 11.18 -20.61 -30.75
C MET A 429 12.47 -19.83 -31.04
N ASP A 430 12.41 -18.83 -31.90
CA ASP A 430 13.56 -17.94 -32.12
C ASP A 430 13.83 -17.11 -30.86
N VAL A 431 14.93 -17.41 -30.17
CA VAL A 431 15.39 -16.68 -28.99
C VAL A 431 16.72 -15.99 -29.33
N SER A 432 16.80 -14.69 -29.10
CA SER A 432 18.00 -13.87 -29.33
C SER A 432 18.39 -13.14 -28.07
N ALA A 433 19.70 -13.06 -27.79
CA ALA A 433 20.20 -12.25 -26.69
C ALA A 433 19.87 -10.77 -26.91
N ASN A 434 19.64 -10.04 -25.81
CA ASN A 434 19.22 -8.63 -25.79
C ASN A 434 17.91 -8.37 -26.55
N THR A 435 17.05 -9.37 -26.64
CA THR A 435 15.67 -9.22 -27.12
C THR A 435 14.73 -9.41 -25.94
N HIS A 436 13.74 -8.52 -25.86
CA HIS A 436 12.67 -8.53 -24.88
C HIS A 436 11.62 -9.54 -25.29
N TYR A 437 11.22 -10.39 -24.35
CA TYR A 437 10.15 -11.37 -24.51
C TYR A 437 9.15 -11.24 -23.38
N HIS A 438 7.88 -11.15 -23.72
CA HIS A 438 6.80 -11.14 -22.74
C HIS A 438 6.32 -12.57 -22.49
N ILE A 439 6.60 -13.11 -21.31
CA ILE A 439 6.17 -14.45 -20.89
C ILE A 439 4.89 -14.32 -20.06
N ARG A 440 3.85 -15.06 -20.46
CA ARG A 440 2.64 -15.25 -19.66
C ARG A 440 2.47 -16.72 -19.31
N VAL A 441 2.28 -16.99 -18.02
CA VAL A 441 1.82 -18.28 -17.50
C VAL A 441 0.35 -18.16 -17.13
N LYS A 442 -0.49 -19.04 -17.63
CA LYS A 442 -1.84 -19.27 -17.11
C LYS A 442 -1.90 -20.65 -16.48
N ALA A 443 -1.99 -20.72 -15.15
CA ALA A 443 -2.11 -21.96 -14.40
C ALA A 443 -3.45 -21.97 -13.63
N VAL A 444 -4.39 -22.81 -14.05
CA VAL A 444 -5.73 -22.91 -13.46
C VAL A 444 -6.03 -24.37 -13.16
N GLY A 445 -6.13 -24.71 -11.87
CA GLY A 445 -6.11 -26.12 -11.46
C GLY A 445 -4.85 -26.81 -11.98
N SER A 446 -5.01 -27.90 -12.72
CA SER A 446 -3.92 -28.66 -13.34
C SER A 446 -3.55 -28.21 -14.76
N ASP A 447 -4.33 -27.30 -15.36
CA ASP A 447 -4.06 -26.83 -16.72
C ASP A 447 -3.04 -25.68 -16.68
N ILE A 448 -1.91 -25.88 -17.36
CA ILE A 448 -0.81 -24.91 -17.43
C ILE A 448 -0.57 -24.57 -18.90
N SER A 449 -0.66 -23.28 -19.23
CA SER A 449 -0.37 -22.75 -20.57
C SER A 449 0.68 -21.64 -20.50
N ILE A 450 1.67 -21.71 -21.39
CA ILE A 450 2.75 -20.74 -21.50
C ILE A 450 2.62 -20.01 -22.84
N PHE A 451 2.57 -18.69 -22.79
CA PHE A 451 2.54 -17.80 -23.94
C PHE A 451 3.84 -17.00 -23.97
N VAL A 452 4.32 -16.68 -25.17
CA VAL A 452 5.47 -15.80 -25.36
C VAL A 452 5.15 -14.85 -26.51
N ASP A 453 5.10 -13.55 -26.21
CA ASP A 453 4.71 -12.39 -27.05
C ASP A 453 3.28 -12.43 -27.60
N ASN A 454 2.89 -13.51 -28.26
CA ASN A 454 1.53 -13.73 -28.74
C ASN A 454 0.65 -14.32 -27.63
N MET A 455 -0.22 -13.49 -27.07
CA MET A 455 -1.13 -13.86 -25.98
C MET A 455 -2.38 -14.64 -26.43
N ASP A 456 -2.60 -14.80 -27.74
CA ASP A 456 -3.75 -15.56 -28.27
C ASP A 456 -3.45 -17.05 -28.46
N ALA A 457 -2.15 -17.41 -28.55
CA ALA A 457 -1.72 -18.77 -28.87
C ALA A 457 -0.59 -19.24 -27.95
N ALA A 458 -0.90 -20.19 -27.07
CA ALA A 458 0.08 -20.79 -26.17
C ALA A 458 1.18 -21.53 -26.96
N LYS A 459 2.44 -21.33 -26.57
CA LYS A 459 3.59 -22.10 -27.06
C LYS A 459 3.64 -23.50 -26.44
N ILE A 460 3.19 -23.61 -25.19
CA ILE A 460 3.14 -24.84 -24.42
C ILE A 460 1.80 -24.92 -23.71
N THR A 461 1.17 -26.09 -23.77
CA THR A 461 0.06 -26.47 -22.89
C THR A 461 0.36 -27.87 -22.35
N VAL A 462 0.21 -28.04 -21.03
CA VAL A 462 0.33 -29.30 -20.31
C VAL A 462 -0.77 -29.41 -19.25
N THR A 463 -1.04 -30.63 -18.80
CA THR A 463 -1.87 -30.90 -17.61
C THR A 463 -0.97 -31.57 -16.57
N ASP A 464 -0.76 -30.91 -15.43
CA ASP A 464 0.06 -31.38 -14.32
C ASP A 464 -0.49 -30.79 -13.01
N ASP A 465 -0.71 -31.64 -12.00
CA ASP A 465 -1.32 -31.29 -10.70
C ASP A 465 -0.36 -31.46 -9.52
N THR A 466 0.95 -31.57 -9.79
CA THR A 466 1.97 -31.84 -8.78
C THR A 466 2.10 -30.71 -7.77
N TYR A 467 1.97 -29.46 -8.21
CA TYR A 467 1.96 -28.28 -7.34
C TYR A 467 0.71 -27.43 -7.60
N SER A 468 -0.10 -27.25 -6.56
CA SER A 468 -1.38 -26.55 -6.64
C SER A 468 -1.30 -25.09 -6.21
N GLU A 469 -0.29 -24.71 -5.43
CA GLU A 469 -0.12 -23.37 -4.85
C GLU A 469 1.34 -23.12 -4.48
N GLY A 470 1.66 -21.85 -4.19
CA GLY A 470 2.95 -21.44 -3.65
C GLY A 470 3.36 -20.04 -4.13
N GLN A 471 4.59 -19.67 -3.79
CA GLN A 471 5.21 -18.40 -4.13
C GLN A 471 5.57 -18.32 -5.62
N ASP A 472 5.61 -17.10 -6.12
CA ASP A 472 5.95 -16.77 -7.50
C ASP A 472 7.20 -15.90 -7.56
N GLY A 473 8.01 -16.09 -8.58
CA GLY A 473 9.30 -15.43 -8.67
C GLY A 473 9.97 -15.60 -10.02
N VAL A 474 11.24 -15.26 -10.08
CA VAL A 474 12.06 -15.34 -11.29
C VAL A 474 13.32 -16.16 -11.04
N ARG A 475 13.85 -16.75 -12.10
CA ARG A 475 15.05 -17.60 -12.05
C ARG A 475 15.93 -17.40 -13.27
N VAL A 476 17.23 -17.44 -13.03
CA VAL A 476 18.28 -17.53 -14.04
C VAL A 476 19.06 -18.84 -13.89
N TYR A 477 19.46 -19.44 -15.01
CA TYR A 477 20.31 -20.62 -15.06
C TYR A 477 21.33 -20.48 -16.19
N ALA A 478 22.62 -20.46 -15.83
CA ALA A 478 23.75 -20.24 -16.73
C ALA A 478 23.60 -19.02 -17.67
N ALA A 479 22.74 -18.07 -17.30
CA ALA A 479 22.38 -16.89 -18.08
C ALA A 479 22.31 -15.65 -17.19
N GLU A 480 22.73 -14.52 -17.72
CA GLU A 480 22.42 -13.19 -17.18
C GLU A 480 21.11 -12.71 -17.83
N ALA A 481 20.19 -12.18 -17.03
CA ALA A 481 18.93 -11.67 -17.53
C ALA A 481 18.43 -10.44 -16.78
N LEU A 482 17.58 -9.68 -17.46
CA LEU A 482 16.78 -8.58 -16.92
C LEU A 482 15.32 -9.02 -16.89
N PHE A 483 14.63 -8.67 -15.82
CA PHE A 483 13.20 -8.89 -15.59
C PHE A 483 12.50 -7.57 -15.33
N ASP A 484 11.30 -7.41 -15.86
CA ASP A 484 10.51 -6.18 -15.77
C ASP A 484 9.02 -6.51 -15.87
N ASN A 485 8.15 -5.55 -15.53
CA ASN A 485 6.68 -5.64 -15.61
C ASN A 485 6.11 -6.96 -15.07
N ILE A 486 6.61 -7.38 -13.89
CA ILE A 486 6.12 -8.56 -13.19
C ILE A 486 4.69 -8.27 -12.73
N SER A 487 3.78 -9.21 -12.96
CA SER A 487 2.48 -9.20 -12.31
C SER A 487 1.93 -10.60 -12.10
N VAL A 488 1.29 -10.83 -10.95
CA VAL A 488 0.64 -12.10 -10.63
C VAL A 488 -0.77 -11.79 -10.13
N ALA A 489 -1.77 -12.39 -10.77
CA ALA A 489 -3.17 -12.16 -10.42
C ALA A 489 -3.99 -13.43 -10.60
N THR A 490 -5.14 -13.47 -9.93
CA THR A 490 -6.15 -14.50 -10.18
C THR A 490 -6.70 -14.37 -11.62
N PRO A 491 -6.90 -15.48 -12.37
CA PRO A 491 -7.25 -15.49 -13.80
C PRO A 491 -8.58 -14.87 -14.23
#